data_AF-A0A1H5IXB2-F1
#
_entry.id   AF-A0A1H5IXB2-F1
#
_cell.length_a   1.000
_cell.length_b   1.000
_cell.length_c   1.000
_cell.angle_alpha   90.00
_cell.angle_beta   90.00
_cell.angle_gamma   90.00
#
_symmetry.space_group_name_H-M   'P 1'
#
loop_
_entity.id
_entity.type
_entity.pdbx_description
1 polymer ?
#
loop_
_entity_poly.entity_id
_entity_poly.type
_entity_poly.pdbx_seq_one_letter_code
_entity_poly.pdbx_strand_id
1 'polypeptide(L)'
;MPPCAPPLPTCPSIPQPHRFASTDSVRTYSIVLDIEATVESLASLLKHIIDGEEAMTSRITGTPRGGGDPVAAWMAAWNVTDDETVDVLRARLDDAQCATEATVAAETDLDRDVHLPAEVAQWMAPGVVFTVRFLLLHQIEELARHAGHADIIRQSLDGARADTLAGGGSWS
;
A
#
# COMPACT_ATOMS: atom_id res chain seq x y z
N MET A 1 32.27 -15.60 10.07
CA MET A 1 30.95 -14.93 10.01
C MET A 1 31.15 -13.61 9.29
N PRO A 2 30.45 -13.33 8.18
CA PRO A 2 30.50 -12.00 7.59
C PRO A 2 29.86 -10.99 8.55
N PRO A 3 30.32 -9.73 8.59
CA PRO A 3 29.72 -8.71 9.44
C PRO A 3 28.30 -8.38 8.95
N CYS A 4 27.40 -8.12 9.91
CA CYS A 4 26.06 -7.62 9.65
C CYS A 4 26.12 -6.33 8.82
N ALA A 5 25.28 -6.24 7.79
CA ALA A 5 25.08 -5.00 7.06
C ALA A 5 24.62 -3.88 8.04
N PRO A 6 25.05 -2.63 7.82
CA PRO A 6 24.60 -1.51 8.64
C PRO A 6 23.09 -1.28 8.47
N PRO A 7 22.40 -0.75 9.51
CA PRO A 7 21.00 -0.39 9.41
C PRO A 7 20.80 0.67 8.33
N LEU A 8 19.69 0.57 7.58
CA LEU A 8 19.32 1.57 6.58
C LEU A 8 19.14 2.95 7.25
N PRO A 9 19.49 4.06 6.57
CA PRO A 9 19.27 5.39 7.10
C PRO A 9 17.77 5.61 7.34
N THR A 10 17.44 6.19 8.50
CA THR A 10 16.08 6.63 8.82
C THR A 10 15.62 7.63 7.77
N CYS A 11 14.45 7.42 7.18
CA CYS A 11 13.88 8.38 6.24
C CYS A 11 13.80 9.77 6.89
N PRO A 12 14.17 10.84 6.17
CA PRO A 12 13.75 12.16 6.58
C PRO A 12 12.22 12.15 6.63
N SER A 13 11.64 12.48 7.78
CA SER A 13 10.20 12.59 7.94
C SER A 13 9.62 13.45 6.81
N ILE A 14 8.74 12.88 5.98
CA ILE A 14 7.92 13.66 5.06
C ILE A 14 7.23 14.74 5.91
N PRO A 15 7.36 16.05 5.56
CA PRO A 15 6.64 17.08 6.27
C PRO A 15 5.15 16.76 6.15
N GLN A 16 4.55 16.43 7.29
CA GLN A 16 3.15 16.07 7.41
C GLN A 16 2.31 17.13 6.66
N PRO A 17 1.50 16.76 5.65
CA PRO A 17 0.53 17.70 5.12
C PRO A 17 -0.33 18.16 6.29
N HIS A 18 -0.40 19.48 6.45
CA HIS A 18 -1.08 20.26 7.47
C HIS A 18 -2.06 19.43 8.33
N ARG A 19 -1.71 19.26 9.62
CA ARG A 19 -2.57 18.75 10.70
C ARG A 19 -4.03 19.17 10.48
N PHE A 20 -4.91 18.23 10.15
CA PHE A 20 -6.33 18.40 10.42
C PHE A 20 -6.52 18.35 11.94
N ALA A 21 -6.74 19.51 12.53
CA ALA A 21 -7.08 19.64 13.94
C ALA A 21 -8.54 19.20 14.15
N SER A 22 -8.75 17.99 14.67
CA SER A 22 -9.85 17.64 15.57
C SER A 22 -9.60 16.24 16.13
N THR A 23 -9.34 16.15 17.42
CA THR A 23 -9.24 14.88 18.18
C THR A 23 -10.50 14.60 18.98
N ASP A 24 -11.61 15.26 18.67
CA ASP A 24 -12.83 15.11 19.46
C ASP A 24 -13.76 14.04 18.91
N SER A 25 -13.95 13.03 19.77
CA SER A 25 -14.98 11.99 19.75
C SER A 25 -14.77 10.79 18.83
N VAL A 26 -13.78 9.94 19.19
CA VAL A 26 -13.93 8.49 18.96
C VAL A 26 -14.98 7.96 19.95
N ARG A 27 -16.25 8.19 19.62
CA ARG A 27 -17.35 7.39 20.18
C ARG A 27 -17.34 6.06 19.46
N THR A 28 -17.24 4.99 20.23
CA THR A 28 -17.48 3.60 19.83
C THR A 28 -18.85 3.49 19.16
N TYR A 29 -18.94 3.73 17.86
CA TYR A 29 -20.09 3.34 17.06
C TYR A 29 -19.85 1.90 16.61
N SER A 30 -20.32 0.98 17.46
CA SER A 30 -20.81 -0.31 16.99
C SER A 30 -22.00 -0.02 16.07
N ILE A 31 -21.72 0.23 14.79
CA ILE A 31 -22.69 0.00 13.73
C ILE A 31 -22.37 -1.40 13.25
N VAL A 32 -23.09 -2.35 13.83
CA VAL A 32 -23.32 -3.67 13.24
C VAL A 32 -24.14 -3.42 11.98
N LEU A 33 -23.46 -3.06 10.89
CA LEU A 33 -23.87 -3.58 9.60
C LEU A 33 -23.23 -4.96 9.56
N ASP A 34 -24.07 -5.99 9.53
CA ASP A 34 -23.67 -7.33 9.10
C ASP A 34 -23.21 -7.24 7.63
N ILE A 35 -22.03 -6.68 7.44
CA ILE A 35 -21.16 -7.00 6.33
C ILE A 35 -20.33 -8.18 6.84
N GLU A 36 -20.99 -9.34 6.96
CA GLU A 36 -20.26 -10.59 7.12
C GLU A 36 -19.28 -10.69 5.93
N ALA A 37 -17.99 -10.55 6.20
CA ALA A 37 -16.90 -10.90 5.30
C ALA A 37 -16.98 -10.31 3.86
N THR A 38 -17.03 -8.98 3.70
CA THR A 38 -16.54 -8.40 2.44
C THR A 38 -15.03 -8.20 2.52
N VAL A 39 -14.32 -8.66 1.50
CA VAL A 39 -12.86 -8.57 1.29
C VAL A 39 -12.26 -7.15 1.35
N GLU A 40 -13.06 -6.09 1.45
CA GLU A 40 -12.60 -4.69 1.39
C GLU A 40 -13.06 -3.86 2.60
N SER A 41 -12.23 -3.84 3.66
CA SER A 41 -12.30 -2.82 4.71
C SER A 41 -11.24 -1.72 4.46
N LEU A 42 -11.35 -0.55 5.11
CA LEU A 42 -10.29 0.49 5.01
C LEU A 42 -8.92 -0.05 5.47
N ALA A 43 -8.89 -0.87 6.52
CA ALA A 43 -7.66 -1.48 7.02
C ALA A 43 -7.11 -2.54 6.04
N SER A 44 -7.99 -3.35 5.44
CA SER A 44 -7.61 -4.34 4.42
C SER A 44 -7.05 -3.68 3.15
N LEU A 45 -7.67 -2.59 2.68
CA LEU A 45 -7.18 -1.81 1.54
C LEU A 45 -5.81 -1.20 1.83
N LEU A 46 -5.60 -0.63 3.03
CA LEU A 46 -4.32 -0.10 3.45
C LEU A 46 -3.24 -1.20 3.48
N LYS A 47 -3.53 -2.34 4.12
CA LYS A 47 -2.62 -3.48 4.20
C LYS A 47 -2.26 -4.00 2.80
N HIS A 48 -3.25 -4.11 1.90
CA HIS A 48 -3.04 -4.56 0.53
C HIS A 48 -2.10 -3.64 -0.25
N ILE A 49 -2.30 -2.31 -0.17
CA ILE A 49 -1.44 -1.33 -0.84
C ILE A 49 -0.01 -1.39 -0.31
N ILE A 50 0.17 -1.46 1.01
CA ILE A 50 1.50 -1.61 1.61
C ILE A 50 2.19 -2.88 1.09
N ASP A 51 1.47 -4.00 1.05
CA ASP A 51 2.01 -5.25 0.54
C ASP A 51 2.41 -5.17 -0.94
N GLY A 52 1.61 -4.46 -1.75
CA GLY A 52 1.92 -4.16 -3.15
C GLY A 52 3.21 -3.37 -3.32
N GLU A 53 3.37 -2.27 -2.56
CA GLU A 53 4.57 -1.43 -2.61
C GLU A 53 5.84 -2.21 -2.23
N GLU A 54 5.76 -2.96 -1.13
CA GLU A 54 6.88 -3.81 -0.70
C GLU A 54 7.21 -4.87 -1.77
N ALA A 55 6.21 -5.43 -2.45
CA ALA A 55 6.39 -6.46 -3.47
C ALA A 55 7.04 -5.87 -4.74
N MET A 56 6.59 -4.69 -5.15
CA MET A 56 7.20 -3.93 -6.23
C MET A 56 8.67 -3.63 -5.92
N THR A 57 8.96 -3.06 -4.75
CA THR A 57 10.32 -2.71 -4.33
C THR A 57 11.24 -3.94 -4.30
N SER A 58 10.74 -5.06 -3.77
CA SER A 58 11.42 -6.36 -3.79
C SER A 58 11.77 -6.82 -5.20
N ARG A 59 10.83 -6.74 -6.14
CA ARG A 59 11.05 -7.13 -7.55
C ARG A 59 12.07 -6.23 -8.23
N ILE A 60 11.96 -4.91 -8.06
CA ILE A 60 12.88 -3.95 -8.69
C ILE A 60 14.31 -4.14 -8.17
N THR A 61 14.47 -4.27 -6.86
CA THR A 61 15.80 -4.46 -6.22
C THR A 61 16.35 -5.88 -6.34
N GLY A 62 15.51 -6.86 -6.71
CA GLY A 62 15.88 -8.28 -6.70
C GLY A 62 16.01 -8.87 -5.29
N THR A 63 15.57 -8.17 -4.24
CA THR A 63 15.63 -8.64 -2.85
C THR A 63 14.42 -9.54 -2.57
N PRO A 64 14.57 -10.86 -2.32
CA PRO A 64 13.43 -11.73 -2.12
C PRO A 64 12.61 -11.37 -0.87
N ARG A 65 11.28 -11.33 -1.00
CA ARG A 65 10.35 -11.20 0.13
C ARG A 65 9.91 -12.58 0.61
N GLY A 66 10.54 -13.04 1.69
CA GLY A 66 10.19 -14.30 2.35
C GLY A 66 10.23 -15.51 1.41
N GLY A 67 9.63 -16.60 1.86
CA GLY A 67 9.38 -17.79 1.05
C GLY A 67 8.08 -18.43 1.50
N GLY A 68 7.51 -19.31 0.66
CA GLY A 68 6.25 -19.99 0.97
C GLY A 68 5.30 -20.02 -0.22
N ASP A 69 4.02 -20.30 0.07
CA ASP A 69 2.99 -20.32 -0.95
C ASP A 69 2.59 -18.89 -1.36
N PRO A 70 2.87 -18.46 -2.60
CA PRO A 70 2.49 -17.14 -3.09
C PRO A 70 0.97 -16.86 -3.05
N VAL A 71 0.10 -17.87 -3.15
CA VAL A 71 -1.35 -17.66 -3.04
C VAL A 71 -1.75 -17.36 -1.60
N ALA A 72 -1.22 -18.14 -0.65
CA ALA A 72 -1.46 -17.90 0.76
C ALA A 72 -0.94 -16.51 1.20
N ALA A 73 0.24 -16.10 0.70
CA ALA A 73 0.79 -14.78 0.96
C ALA A 73 -0.12 -13.67 0.40
N TRP A 74 -0.60 -13.82 -0.84
CA TRP A 74 -1.53 -12.87 -1.44
C TRP A 74 -2.86 -12.76 -0.66
N MET A 75 -3.43 -13.89 -0.23
CA MET A 75 -4.63 -13.88 0.61
C MET A 75 -4.37 -13.21 1.97
N ALA A 76 -3.20 -13.44 2.57
CA ALA A 76 -2.83 -12.82 3.84
C ALA A 76 -2.68 -11.30 3.75
N ALA A 77 -2.34 -10.75 2.58
CA ALA A 77 -2.25 -9.31 2.36
C ALA A 77 -3.60 -8.58 2.53
N TRP A 78 -4.73 -9.29 2.41
CA TRP A 78 -6.07 -8.76 2.61
C TRP A 78 -6.62 -8.95 4.04
N ASN A 79 -6.06 -9.92 4.77
CA ASN A 79 -6.57 -10.32 6.08
C ASN A 79 -5.82 -9.60 7.20
N VAL A 80 -6.44 -8.54 7.76
CA VAL A 80 -5.90 -7.79 8.90
C VAL A 80 -6.02 -8.63 10.17
N THR A 81 -4.93 -8.79 10.92
CA THR A 81 -4.93 -9.51 12.20
C THR A 81 -5.17 -8.57 13.38
N ASP A 82 -5.48 -9.11 14.56
CA ASP A 82 -5.72 -8.32 15.77
C ASP A 82 -4.51 -7.45 16.19
N ASP A 83 -3.29 -7.87 15.82
CA ASP A 83 -2.05 -7.14 16.10
C ASP A 83 -1.77 -6.02 15.09
N GLU A 84 -2.43 -6.04 13.93
CA GLU A 84 -2.28 -5.04 12.86
C GLU A 84 -3.20 -3.83 13.07
N THR A 85 -2.93 -3.12 14.17
CA THR A 85 -3.62 -1.86 14.47
C THR A 85 -3.33 -0.77 13.43
N VAL A 86 -4.14 0.29 13.41
CA VAL A 86 -3.95 1.42 12.46
C VAL A 86 -2.56 2.05 12.60
N ASP A 87 -2.04 2.18 13.83
CA ASP A 87 -0.72 2.77 14.05
C ASP A 87 0.42 1.86 13.57
N VAL A 88 0.24 0.54 13.71
CA VAL A 88 1.18 -0.47 13.16
C VAL A 88 1.17 -0.41 11.63
N LEU A 89 0.00 -0.35 11.00
CA LEU A 89 -0.11 -0.26 9.54
C LEU A 89 0.42 1.08 9.00
N ARG A 90 0.25 2.19 9.73
CA ARG A 90 0.86 3.48 9.37
C ARG A 90 2.38 3.43 9.42
N ALA A 91 2.95 2.88 10.49
CA ALA A 91 4.40 2.74 10.59
C ALA A 91 4.95 1.85 9.45
N ARG A 92 4.26 0.75 9.14
CA ARG A 92 4.63 -0.12 8.01
C ARG A 92 4.52 0.60 6.66
N LEU A 93 3.50 1.45 6.47
CA LEU A 93 3.38 2.29 5.28
C LEU A 93 4.56 3.27 5.17
N ASP A 94 4.91 3.97 6.24
CA ASP A 94 6.03 4.92 6.24
C ASP A 94 7.34 4.22 5.84
N ASP A 95 7.58 3.00 6.37
CA ASP A 95 8.73 2.18 6.01
C ASP A 95 8.71 1.76 4.53
N ALA A 96 7.56 1.31 4.02
CA ALA A 96 7.38 0.90 2.63
C ALA A 96 7.58 2.07 1.65
N GLN A 97 7.06 3.26 1.99
CA GLN A 97 7.24 4.48 1.22
C GLN A 97 8.71 4.89 1.19
N CYS A 98 9.40 4.83 2.32
CA CYS A 98 10.83 5.13 2.37
C CYS A 98 11.65 4.19 1.48
N ALA A 99 11.35 2.89 1.52
CA ALA A 99 12.01 1.90 0.68
C ALA A 99 11.72 2.13 -0.82
N THR A 100 10.49 2.52 -1.14
CA THR A 100 10.08 2.88 -2.51
C THR A 100 10.83 4.12 -3.00
N GLU A 101 10.90 5.20 -2.20
CA GLU A 101 11.64 6.41 -2.54
C GLU A 101 13.12 6.11 -2.80
N ALA A 102 13.76 5.36 -1.91
CA ALA A 102 15.16 4.95 -2.08
C ALA A 102 15.36 4.11 -3.35
N THR A 103 14.43 3.20 -3.65
CA THR A 103 14.48 2.34 -4.84
C THR A 103 14.34 3.15 -6.12
N VAL A 104 13.38 4.08 -6.18
CA VAL A 104 13.17 4.95 -7.34
C VAL A 104 14.35 5.89 -7.54
N ALA A 105 14.90 6.46 -6.47
CA ALA A 105 16.07 7.35 -6.55
C ALA A 105 17.34 6.63 -7.02
N ALA A 106 17.48 5.33 -6.73
CA ALA A 106 18.61 4.52 -7.13
C ALA A 106 18.48 3.92 -8.54
N GLU A 107 17.27 3.82 -9.09
CA GLU A 107 17.06 3.27 -10.44
C GLU A 107 17.45 4.27 -11.53
N THR A 108 18.31 3.84 -12.45
CA THR A 108 18.81 4.66 -13.56
C THR A 108 18.22 4.27 -14.91
N ASP A 109 17.60 3.10 -15.01
CA ASP A 109 17.03 2.57 -16.24
C ASP A 109 15.60 2.05 -16.01
N LEU A 110 14.62 2.86 -16.42
CA LEU A 110 13.21 2.49 -16.31
C LEU A 110 12.79 1.41 -17.32
N ASP A 111 13.56 1.20 -18.39
CA ASP A 111 13.29 0.18 -19.40
C ASP A 111 13.98 -1.15 -19.07
N ARG A 112 14.72 -1.22 -17.96
CA ARG A 112 15.34 -2.45 -17.46
C ARG A 112 14.28 -3.52 -17.19
N ASP A 113 14.55 -4.71 -17.69
CA ASP A 113 13.74 -5.90 -17.43
C ASP A 113 13.81 -6.30 -15.95
N VAL A 114 12.65 -6.68 -15.42
CA VAL A 114 12.44 -7.22 -14.08
C VAL A 114 11.84 -8.61 -14.22
N HIS A 115 12.62 -9.62 -13.88
CA HIS A 115 12.15 -11.00 -13.89
C HIS A 115 11.38 -11.29 -12.60
N LEU A 116 10.13 -11.70 -12.74
CA LEU A 116 9.32 -12.17 -11.61
C LEU A 116 9.82 -13.54 -11.14
N PRO A 117 9.70 -13.86 -9.84
CA PRO A 117 9.90 -15.21 -9.33
C PRO A 117 9.04 -16.22 -10.11
N ALA A 118 9.55 -17.43 -10.33
CA ALA A 118 8.89 -18.45 -11.14
C ALA A 118 7.50 -18.82 -10.59
N GLU A 119 7.38 -18.83 -9.26
CA GLU A 119 6.16 -19.11 -8.53
C GLU A 119 5.08 -18.05 -8.77
N VAL A 120 5.45 -16.83 -9.18
CA VAL A 120 4.52 -15.75 -9.54
C VAL A 120 4.32 -15.69 -11.06
N ALA A 121 5.40 -15.87 -11.83
CA ALA A 121 5.38 -15.79 -13.28
C ALA A 121 4.45 -16.84 -13.92
N GLN A 122 4.18 -17.96 -13.24
CA GLN A 122 3.26 -19.00 -13.72
C GLN A 122 1.81 -18.51 -13.96
N TRP A 123 1.41 -17.40 -13.33
CA TRP A 123 0.08 -16.79 -13.52
C TRP A 123 0.06 -15.68 -14.57
N MET A 124 1.21 -15.36 -15.16
CA MET A 124 1.34 -14.39 -16.23
C MET A 124 1.25 -15.08 -17.59
N ALA A 125 0.86 -14.32 -18.62
CA ALA A 125 0.91 -14.84 -19.98
C ALA A 125 2.36 -15.21 -20.34
N PRO A 126 2.60 -16.34 -21.06
CA PRO A 126 3.95 -16.74 -21.44
C PRO A 126 4.67 -15.65 -22.25
N GLY A 127 5.92 -15.38 -21.91
CA GLY A 127 6.76 -14.40 -22.62
C GLY A 127 6.51 -12.94 -22.27
N VAL A 128 5.66 -12.64 -21.29
CA VAL A 128 5.54 -11.27 -20.76
C VAL A 128 6.80 -10.89 -20.02
N VAL A 129 7.35 -9.73 -20.40
CA VAL A 129 8.48 -9.10 -19.72
C VAL A 129 7.95 -7.86 -19.01
N PHE A 130 8.30 -7.72 -17.74
CA PHE A 130 7.97 -6.55 -16.93
C PHE A 130 9.19 -5.64 -16.90
N THR A 131 9.01 -4.34 -17.11
CA THR A 131 10.07 -3.35 -16.90
C THR A 131 9.87 -2.62 -15.58
N VAL A 132 10.90 -1.94 -15.09
CA VAL A 132 10.75 -1.08 -13.91
C VAL A 132 9.66 -0.02 -14.14
N ARG A 133 9.60 0.57 -15.34
CA ARG A 133 8.51 1.50 -15.74
C ARG A 133 7.13 0.87 -15.58
N PHE A 134 6.95 -0.36 -16.05
CA PHE A 134 5.67 -1.05 -15.92
C PHE A 134 5.28 -1.19 -14.45
N LEU A 135 6.20 -1.66 -13.60
CA LEU A 135 5.91 -1.92 -12.19
C LEU A 135 5.54 -0.64 -11.44
N LEU A 136 6.24 0.47 -11.70
CA LEU A 136 5.93 1.77 -11.09
C LEU A 136 4.57 2.31 -11.55
N LEU A 137 4.28 2.24 -12.85
CA LEU A 137 2.97 2.68 -13.38
C LEU A 137 1.83 1.82 -12.85
N HIS A 138 2.04 0.51 -12.78
CA HIS A 138 1.08 -0.41 -12.19
C HIS A 138 0.82 -0.06 -10.71
N GLN A 139 1.86 0.24 -9.93
CA GLN A 139 1.67 0.61 -8.53
C GLN A 139 0.89 1.91 -8.34
N ILE A 140 1.08 2.89 -9.24
CA ILE A 140 0.28 4.13 -9.26
C ILE A 140 -1.19 3.83 -9.58
N GLU A 141 -1.45 2.99 -10.58
CA GLU A 141 -2.81 2.57 -10.94
C GLU A 141 -3.50 1.83 -9.79
N GLU A 142 -2.82 0.87 -9.17
CA GLU A 142 -3.32 0.10 -8.05
C GLU A 142 -3.66 1.00 -6.85
N LEU A 143 -2.77 1.95 -6.52
CA LEU A 143 -3.02 2.94 -5.48
C LEU A 143 -4.25 3.80 -5.80
N ALA A 144 -4.35 4.33 -7.03
CA ALA A 144 -5.48 5.16 -7.43
C ALA A 144 -6.81 4.39 -7.38
N ARG A 145 -6.81 3.13 -7.84
CA ARG A 145 -7.97 2.24 -7.81
C ARG A 145 -8.46 2.01 -6.38
N HIS A 146 -7.55 1.72 -5.46
CA HIS A 146 -7.91 1.46 -4.06
C HIS A 146 -8.21 2.72 -3.26
N ALA A 147 -7.59 3.86 -3.58
CA ALA A 147 -7.97 5.15 -3.01
C ALA A 147 -9.43 5.50 -3.37
N GLY A 148 -9.87 5.18 -4.59
CA GLY A 148 -11.28 5.32 -4.99
C GLY A 148 -12.23 4.44 -4.17
N HIS A 149 -11.87 3.18 -3.94
CA HIS A 149 -12.65 2.28 -3.08
C HIS A 149 -12.72 2.79 -1.63
N ALA A 150 -11.59 3.23 -1.09
CA ALA A 150 -11.52 3.80 0.25
C ALA A 150 -12.38 5.06 0.39
N ASP A 151 -12.42 5.91 -0.63
CA ASP A 151 -13.28 7.10 -0.62
C ASP A 151 -14.77 6.72 -0.62
N ILE A 152 -15.20 5.72 -1.39
CA ILE A 152 -16.59 5.22 -1.36
C ILE A 152 -16.96 4.72 0.05
N ILE A 153 -16.07 3.95 0.69
CA ILE A 153 -16.29 3.45 2.05
C ILE A 153 -16.41 4.62 3.03
N ARG A 154 -15.46 5.57 2.97
CA ARG A 154 -15.47 6.77 3.82
C ARG A 154 -16.75 7.59 3.63
N GLN A 155 -17.13 7.90 2.39
CA GLN A 155 -18.37 8.62 2.06
C GLN A 155 -19.61 7.90 2.60
N SER A 156 -19.62 6.57 2.60
CA SER A 156 -20.73 5.77 3.13
C SER A 156 -20.82 5.84 4.66
N LEU A 157 -19.71 6.12 5.34
CA LEU A 157 -19.64 6.25 6.80
C LEU A 157 -19.97 7.66 7.29
N ASP A 158 -19.48 8.71 6.63
CA ASP A 158 -19.60 10.10 7.09
C ASP A 158 -20.54 10.99 6.25
N GLY A 159 -20.95 10.54 5.07
CA GLY A 159 -21.80 11.29 4.12
C GLY A 159 -21.09 12.47 3.43
N ALA A 160 -19.82 12.73 3.74
CA ALA A 160 -19.07 13.87 3.23
C ALA A 160 -18.50 13.57 1.84
N ARG A 161 -18.79 14.44 0.87
CA ARG A 161 -18.29 14.39 -0.52
C ARG A 161 -17.08 15.32 -0.71
N ALA A 162 -16.39 15.20 -1.85
CA ALA A 162 -15.17 15.96 -2.14
C ALA A 162 -15.34 17.50 -1.96
N ASP A 163 -16.48 18.05 -2.38
CA ASP A 163 -16.84 19.46 -2.21
C ASP A 163 -16.95 19.86 -0.73
N THR A 164 -17.53 18.98 0.10
CA THR A 164 -17.68 19.23 1.54
C THR A 164 -16.36 19.11 2.30
N LEU A 165 -15.46 18.22 1.89
CA LEU A 165 -14.11 18.09 2.47
C LEU A 165 -13.22 19.30 2.15
N ALA A 166 -13.40 19.90 0.97
CA ALA A 166 -12.67 21.09 0.53
C ALA A 166 -13.17 22.41 1.15
N GLY A 167 -14.05 22.36 2.16
CA GLY A 167 -14.58 23.55 2.83
C GLY A 167 -15.83 24.16 2.17
N GLY A 168 -16.55 23.40 1.34
CA GLY A 168 -17.86 23.81 0.80
C GLY A 168 -17.79 24.89 -0.28
N GLY A 169 -16.63 25.15 -0.88
CA GLY A 169 -16.51 26.03 -2.03
C GLY A 169 -17.22 25.44 -3.24
N SER A 170 -18.09 26.23 -3.88
CA SER A 170 -18.70 25.83 -5.15
C SER A 170 -17.62 25.74 -6.22
N TRP A 171 -17.41 24.53 -6.74
CA TRP A 171 -16.64 24.29 -7.96
C TRP A 171 -17.51 24.71 -9.16
N SER A 172 -17.72 26.02 -9.33
CA SER A 172 -18.49 26.62 -10.42
C SER A 172 -17.62 27.54 -11.26
#